data_AF-A0A496RR81-F1
#
_entry.id   AF-A0A496RR81-F1
#
_cell.length_a   1.000
_cell.length_b   1.000
_cell.length_c   1.000
_cell.angle_alpha   90.00
_cell.angle_beta   90.00
_cell.angle_gamma   90.00
#
_symmetry.space_group_name_H-M   'P 1'
#
loop_
_entity.id
_entity.type
_entity.pdbx_description
1 polymer ?
#
loop_
_entity_poly.entity_id
_entity_poly.type
_entity_poly.pdbx_seq_one_letter_code
_entity_poly.pdbx_strand_id
1 'polypeptide(L)' 'MIKVTLFDNQEMFINADLIESVKSTPDTVISLTINKTIMVKETVEEIVREFIVYKQLMHNPGLLNPDLGQG' A
#
# COMPACT_ATOMS: atom_id res chain seq x y z
N MET A 1 5.10 0.40 4.94
CA MET A 1 3.80 1.08 5.15
C MET A 1 3.35 1.64 3.82
N ILE A 2 2.05 1.57 3.51
CA ILE A 2 1.44 2.19 2.32
C ILE A 2 0.50 3.29 2.81
N LYS A 3 0.51 4.44 2.13
CA LYS A 3 -0.42 5.54 2.38
C LYS A 3 -1.75 5.28 1.66
N VAL A 4 -2.85 5.53 2.34
CA VAL A 4 -4.21 5.45 1.78
C VAL A 4 -5.04 6.64 2.27
N THR A 5 -6.10 6.95 1.54
CA THR A 5 -7.01 8.06 1.82
C THR A 5 -8.39 7.52 2.13
N LEU A 6 -8.87 7.78 3.34
CA LEU A 6 -10.23 7.43 3.76
C LEU A 6 -11.26 8.34 3.09
N PHE A 7 -12.54 7.94 3.13
CA PHE A 7 -13.62 8.71 2.50
C PHE A 7 -13.84 10.10 3.09
N ASP A 8 -13.50 10.28 4.37
CA ASP A 8 -13.52 11.57 5.08
C ASP A 8 -12.30 12.48 4.76
N ASN A 9 -11.45 12.07 3.80
CA ASN A 9 -10.19 12.72 3.41
C ASN A 9 -9.06 12.62 4.45
N GLN A 10 -9.21 11.81 5.49
CA GLN A 10 -8.08 11.53 6.38
C GLN A 10 -7.08 10.61 5.69
N GLU A 11 -5.80 10.96 5.82
CA GLU A 11 -4.70 10.12 5.36
C GLU A 11 -4.33 9.13 6.46
N MET A 12 -4.12 7.87 6.07
CA MET A 12 -3.69 6.81 6.98
C MET A 12 -2.56 6.01 6.34
N PHE A 13 -1.60 5.58 7.17
CA PHE A 13 -0.60 4.60 6.77
C PHE A 13 -1.00 3.23 7.30
N ILE A 14 -1.02 2.22 6.41
CA ILE A 14 -1.32 0.84 6.75
C ILE A 14 -0.11 -0.06 6.57
N ASN A 15 -0.06 -1.13 7.35
CA ASN A 15 0.94 -2.17 7.16
C ASN A 15 0.59 -2.99 5.91
N ALA A 16 1.43 -2.87 4.89
CA ALA A 16 1.30 -3.56 3.62
C ALA A 16 1.35 -5.09 3.77
N ASP A 17 2.17 -5.61 4.70
CA ASP A 17 2.32 -7.05 4.91
C ASP A 17 1.08 -7.70 5.53
N LEU A 18 0.19 -6.89 6.12
CA LEU A 18 -1.07 -7.39 6.69
C LEU A 18 -2.23 -7.32 5.70
N ILE A 19 -2.02 -6.78 4.49
CA ILE A 19 -3.06 -6.75 3.46
C ILE A 19 -3.34 -8.19 3.02
N GLU A 20 -4.58 -8.61 3.22
CA GLU A 20 -5.07 -9.93 2.84
C GLU A 20 -5.73 -9.89 1.46
N SER A 21 -6.56 -8.88 1.20
CA SER A 21 -7.22 -8.70 -0.10
C SER A 21 -7.56 -7.25 -0.37
N VAL A 22 -7.66 -6.91 -1.66
CA VAL A 22 -8.12 -5.62 -2.17
C VAL A 22 -9.17 -5.89 -3.24
N LYS A 23 -10.32 -5.25 -3.15
CA LYS A 23 -11.45 -5.46 -4.09
C LYS A 23 -12.19 -4.15 -4.35
N SER A 24 -12.83 -4.05 -5.52
CA SER A 24 -13.69 -2.92 -5.89
C SER A 24 -15.17 -3.27 -5.69
N THR A 25 -15.85 -2.60 -4.76
CA THR A 25 -17.30 -2.73 -4.49
C THR A 25 -17.90 -1.54 -3.70
N PRO A 26 -18.81 -0.72 -4.26
CA PRO A 26 -18.55 0.17 -5.42
C PRO A 26 -17.27 1.01 -5.25
N ASP A 27 -16.80 1.15 -4.02
CA ASP A 27 -15.54 1.76 -3.60
C ASP A 27 -14.46 0.68 -3.38
N THR A 28 -13.18 1.07 -3.21
CA THR A 28 -12.12 0.10 -2.93
C THR A 28 -12.12 -0.29 -1.46
N VAL A 29 -12.08 -1.59 -1.21
CA VAL A 29 -12.04 -2.19 0.11
C VAL A 29 -10.72 -2.93 0.29
N ILE A 30 -10.00 -2.61 1.35
CA ILE A 30 -8.80 -3.34 1.79
C ILE A 30 -9.16 -4.12 3.04
N SER A 31 -8.98 -5.45 2.99
CA SER A 31 -9.08 -6.31 4.16
C SER A 31 -7.69 -6.66 4.68
N LEU A 32 -7.53 -6.61 6.00
CA LEU A 32 -6.32 -7.01 6.70
C LEU A 32 -6.53 -8.35 7.41
N THR A 33 -5.44 -9.11 7.57
CA THR A 33 -5.43 -10.44 8.24
C THR A 33 -5.91 -10.43 9.71
N ILE A 34 -6.04 -9.24 10.30
CA ILE A 34 -6.54 -9.02 11.67
C ILE A 34 -8.06 -8.79 11.72
N ASN A 35 -8.81 -9.29 10.74
CA ASN A 35 -10.26 -9.07 10.59
C ASN A 35 -10.66 -7.58 10.54
N LYS A 36 -9.73 -6.70 10.15
CA LYS A 36 -9.98 -5.26 9.99
C LYS A 36 -10.15 -4.95 8.52
N THR A 37 -11.21 -4.22 8.20
CA THR A 37 -11.52 -3.81 6.84
C THR A 37 -11.59 -2.29 6.77
N ILE A 38 -11.04 -1.69 5.72
CA ILE A 38 -11.06 -0.26 5.48
C ILE A 38 -11.52 0.04 4.05
N MET A 39 -12.28 1.13 3.91
CA MET A 39 -12.72 1.66 2.62
C MET A 39 -11.86 2.87 2.28
N VAL A 40 -11.35 2.90 1.06
CA VAL A 40 -10.37 3.90 0.62
C VAL A 40 -10.78 4.49 -0.73
N LYS A 41 -10.27 5.68 -1.03
CA LYS A 41 -10.54 6.39 -2.29
C LYS A 41 -9.68 5.88 -3.45
N GLU A 42 -8.52 5.32 -3.14
CA GLU A 42 -7.62 4.74 -4.14
C GLU A 42 -8.29 3.55 -4.84
N THR A 43 -8.02 3.40 -6.13
CA THR A 43 -8.38 2.23 -6.93
C THR A 43 -7.60 0.99 -6.49
N VAL A 44 -8.08 -0.19 -6.89
CA VAL A 44 -7.37 -1.45 -6.66
C VAL A 44 -5.96 -1.39 -7.26
N GLU A 45 -5.83 -0.83 -8.46
CA GLU A 45 -4.59 -0.69 -9.21
C GLU A 45 -3.57 0.19 -8.48
N GLU A 46 -4.02 1.31 -7.90
CA GLU A 46 -3.16 2.19 -7.10
C GLU A 46 -2.65 1.48 -5.86
N ILE A 47 -3.52 0.78 -5.12
CA ILE A 47 -3.11 0.02 -3.93
C ILE A 47 -2.11 -1.10 -4.28
N VAL A 48 -2.37 -1.84 -5.37
CA VAL A 48 -1.47 -2.90 -5.84
C VAL A 48 -0.11 -2.33 -6.24
N ARG A 49 -0.09 -1.18 -6.93
CA ARG A 49 1.15 -0.49 -7.30
C ARG A 49 1.98 -0.12 -6.08
N GLU A 50 1.36 0.53 -5.08
CA GLU A 50 2.04 0.91 -3.85
C GLU A 50 2.57 -0.31 -3.08
N PHE A 51 1.82 -1.42 -3.10
CA PHE A 51 2.27 -2.68 -2.52
C PHE A 51 3.50 -3.27 -3.22
N ILE A 52 3.53 -3.25 -4.55
CA ILE A 52 4.69 -3.71 -5.33
C ILE A 52 5.91 -2.85 -5.03
N VAL A 53 5.77 -1.51 -5.01
CA VAL A 53 6.85 -0.59 -4.66
C VAL A 53 7.38 -0.90 -3.26
N TYR A 54 6.48 -1.04 -2.28
CA TYR A 54 6.85 -1.43 -0.92
C TYR A 54 7.66 -2.74 -0.89
N LYS A 55 7.19 -3.80 -1.56
CA LYS A 55 7.91 -5.09 -1.62
C LYS A 55 9.27 -4.97 -2.30
N GLN A 56 9.39 -4.19 -3.37
CA GLN A 56 10.67 -3.98 -4.06
C GLN A 56 11.70 -3.30 -3.15
N LEU A 57 11.29 -2.26 -2.43
CA LEU A 57 12.15 -1.52 -1.52
C LEU A 57 12.61 -2.38 -0.32
N MET A 58 11.75 -3.28 0.17
CA MET A 58 12.11 -4.20 1.27
C MET A 58 13.16 -5.25 0.85
N HIS A 59 13.12 -5.73 -0.40
CA HIS A 59 14.08 -6.75 -0.88
C HIS A 59 15.31 -6.15 -1.55
N ASN A 60 15.25 -4.90 -2.00
CA ASN A 60 16.37 -4.18 -2.57
C ASN A 60 16.47 -2.76 -1.99
N PRO A 61 17.01 -2.61 -0.78
CA PRO A 61 17.13 -1.30 -0.12
C PRO A 61 17.98 -0.30 -0.90
N GLY A 62 18.85 -0.77 -1.81
CA GLY A 62 19.64 0.09 -2.70
C GLY A 62 18.79 0.96 -3.63
N LEU A 63 17.52 0.62 -3.85
CA LEU A 63 16.57 1.45 -4.61
C LEU A 63 16.14 2.73 -3.85
N LEU A 64 16.35 2.80 -2.53
CA LEU A 64 16.07 4.01 -1.75
C LEU A 64 17.10 5.12 -1.99
N ASN A 65 18.29 4.75 -2.46
CA ASN A 65 19.40 5.68 -2.72
C ASN A 65 20.11 5.27 -4.02
N PRO A 66 19.61 5.69 -5.19
CA PRO A 66 20.20 5.34 -6.48
C PRO A 66 21.66 5.82 -6.64
N ASP A 67 22.08 6.78 -5.81
CA ASP A 67 23.42 7.39 -5.86
C ASP A 67 24.50 6.60 -5.10
N LEU A 68 24.15 5.57 -4.31
CA LEU A 68 25.13 4.75 -3.56
C LEU A 68 25.78 3.62 -4.38
N GLY A 69 25.41 3.48 -5.66
CA GLY A 69 25.88 2.42 -6.56
C GLY A 69 27.01 2.81 -7.53
N GLN A 70 27.58 4.02 -7.41
CA GLN A 70 28.71 4.46 -8.24
C GLN A 70 29.93 4.70 -7.36
N GLY A 71 30.72 3.64 -7.16
CA GLY A 71 32.05 3.66 -6.56
C GLY A 71 32.95 2.68 -7.29
#